data_AF-A0A5P2G478-F1
#
_entry.id   AF-A0A5P2G478-F1
#
_cell.length_a   1.000
_cell.length_b   1.000
_cell.length_c   1.000
_cell.angle_alpha   90.00
_cell.angle_beta   90.00
_cell.angle_gamma   90.00
#
_symmetry.space_group_name_H-M   'P 1'
#
loop_
_entity.id
_entity.type
_entity.pdbx_description
1 polymer ?
#
loop_
_entity_poly.entity_id
_entity_poly.type
_entity_poly.pdbx_seq_one_letter_code
_entity_poly.pdbx_strand_id
1 'polypeptide(L)'
;MLESNQINRDNFYQNTSADWTLVSEDFILFESAPDYISYVTQKTFIIYSNEYKYVESNNYLLEKKTNRKFKILSKRVQKSRIKYFVEEEIDIPRLSSNYWFTEDGVYRKSDHWGNVRDCFWKINSITTSEIIGFCKWIDFRIWK
;
A
#
# COMPACT_ATOMS: atom_id res chain seq x y z
N MET A 1 -9.86 -21.96 6.27
CA MET A 1 -8.49 -21.46 6.55
C MET A 1 -7.64 -21.86 5.36
N LEU A 2 -6.94 -20.92 4.72
CA LEU A 2 -6.00 -21.25 3.64
C LEU A 2 -4.78 -21.95 4.26
N GLU A 3 -4.43 -23.12 3.76
CA GLU A 3 -3.18 -23.78 4.12
C GLU A 3 -2.02 -23.13 3.35
N SER A 4 -0.81 -23.08 3.93
CA SER A 4 0.36 -22.43 3.31
C SER A 4 0.73 -23.00 1.94
N ASN A 5 0.31 -24.24 1.63
CA ASN A 5 0.59 -24.91 0.36
C ASN A 5 -0.38 -24.51 -0.78
N GLN A 6 -1.26 -23.52 -0.56
CA GLN A 6 -2.24 -23.07 -1.55
C GLN A 6 -2.05 -21.60 -1.97
N ILE A 7 -0.97 -20.95 -1.54
CA ILE A 7 -0.73 -19.55 -1.91
C ILE A 7 -0.33 -19.47 -3.39
N ASN A 8 -1.02 -18.62 -4.14
CA ASN A 8 -0.86 -18.43 -5.58
C ASN A 8 -1.27 -17.00 -5.98
N ARG A 9 -1.29 -16.72 -7.29
CA ARG A 9 -1.66 -15.40 -7.86
C ARG A 9 -3.01 -14.84 -7.39
N ASP A 10 -3.96 -15.69 -7.01
CA ASP A 10 -5.32 -15.28 -6.66
C ASP A 10 -5.49 -14.93 -5.18
N ASN A 11 -4.56 -15.36 -4.30
CA ASN A 11 -4.73 -15.22 -2.84
C ASN A 11 -3.48 -14.74 -2.08
N PHE A 12 -2.33 -14.54 -2.73
CA PHE A 12 -1.10 -14.11 -2.04
C PHE A 12 -1.25 -12.79 -1.30
N TYR A 13 -2.18 -11.92 -1.68
CA TYR A 13 -2.45 -10.62 -1.03
C TYR A 13 -3.41 -10.71 0.17
N GLN A 14 -3.79 -11.91 0.60
CA GLN A 14 -4.76 -12.13 1.67
C GLN A 14 -4.06 -12.62 2.94
N ASN A 15 -3.69 -11.68 3.84
CA ASN A 15 -3.08 -12.00 5.13
C ASN A 15 -1.85 -12.89 5.00
N THR A 16 -0.85 -12.46 4.23
CA THR A 16 0.38 -13.24 4.05
C THR A 16 1.62 -12.48 4.50
N SER A 17 2.66 -13.24 4.84
CA SER A 17 4.01 -12.72 5.03
C SER A 17 4.96 -13.35 4.03
N ALA A 18 5.94 -12.58 3.58
CA ALA A 18 6.98 -13.03 2.67
C ALA A 18 8.23 -12.15 2.77
N ASP A 19 9.39 -12.79 2.62
CA ASP A 19 10.67 -12.10 2.39
C ASP A 19 10.94 -12.07 0.88
N TRP A 20 11.02 -10.86 0.33
CA TRP A 20 11.21 -10.61 -1.09
C TRP A 20 12.70 -10.39 -1.37
N THR A 21 13.15 -10.92 -2.51
CA THR A 21 14.50 -10.73 -3.02
C THR A 21 14.51 -9.55 -4.00
N LEU A 22 15.40 -8.59 -3.79
CA LEU A 22 15.58 -7.45 -4.71
C LEU A 22 16.08 -7.94 -6.07
N VAL A 23 15.52 -7.39 -7.16
CA VAL A 23 15.88 -7.72 -8.54
C VAL A 23 16.27 -6.43 -9.28
N SER A 24 17.26 -6.51 -10.17
CA SER A 24 17.63 -5.38 -11.06
C SER A 24 16.48 -5.00 -12.00
N GLU A 25 16.37 -3.72 -12.33
CA GLU A 25 15.43 -3.22 -13.35
C GLU A 25 15.74 -3.77 -14.75
N ASP A 26 16.96 -4.25 -15.00
CA ASP A 26 17.39 -4.83 -16.29
C ASP A 26 16.75 -6.20 -16.58
N PHE A 27 15.93 -6.72 -15.67
CA PHE A 27 15.22 -7.99 -15.88
C PHE A 27 14.08 -7.79 -16.88
N ILE A 28 14.11 -8.56 -17.97
CA ILE A 28 13.30 -8.48 -19.22
C ILE A 28 11.76 -8.52 -19.02
N LEU A 29 11.26 -8.64 -17.78
CA LEU A 29 9.83 -8.77 -17.47
C LEU A 29 8.99 -7.51 -17.70
N PHE A 30 9.59 -6.34 -17.93
CA PHE A 30 8.86 -5.08 -18.15
C PHE A 30 8.56 -4.77 -19.62
N GLU A 31 8.98 -5.61 -20.58
CA GLU A 31 8.54 -5.44 -21.97
C GLU A 31 7.05 -5.78 -22.15
N SER A 32 6.45 -6.50 -21.18
CA SER A 32 5.01 -6.77 -21.12
C SER A 32 4.30 -5.94 -20.04
N ALA A 33 3.02 -5.64 -20.28
CA ALA A 33 2.16 -5.04 -19.28
C ALA A 33 2.04 -5.95 -18.04
N PRO A 34 1.88 -5.39 -16.83
CA PRO A 34 1.69 -6.17 -15.61
C PRO A 34 0.40 -7.01 -15.69
N ASP A 35 0.45 -8.22 -15.14
CA ASP A 35 -0.71 -9.11 -15.02
C ASP A 35 -1.75 -8.56 -14.03
N TYR A 36 -1.28 -7.79 -13.03
CA TYR A 36 -2.14 -7.16 -12.04
C TYR A 36 -1.57 -5.81 -11.59
N ILE A 37 -2.46 -4.83 -11.43
CA ILE A 37 -2.15 -3.51 -10.91
C ILE A 37 -3.00 -3.30 -9.65
N SER A 38 -2.34 -3.07 -8.51
CA SER A 38 -3.05 -2.66 -7.30
C SER A 38 -3.15 -1.14 -7.24
N TYR A 39 -4.29 -0.64 -6.77
CA TYR A 39 -4.54 0.77 -6.54
C TYR A 39 -4.62 1.06 -5.04
N VAL A 40 -4.23 2.27 -4.67
CA VAL A 40 -4.45 2.80 -3.33
C VAL A 40 -5.95 2.86 -3.09
N THR A 41 -6.43 2.10 -2.12
CA THR A 41 -7.82 2.16 -1.66
C THR A 41 -8.00 3.28 -0.65
N GLN A 42 -9.23 3.76 -0.51
CA GLN A 42 -9.60 4.72 0.55
C GLN A 42 -9.10 4.18 1.90
N LYS A 43 -8.43 5.06 2.65
CA LYS A 43 -7.85 4.74 3.95
C LYS A 43 -8.44 5.70 4.98
N THR A 44 -8.75 5.16 6.15
CA THR A 44 -9.10 5.97 7.30
C THR A 44 -7.85 6.41 8.04
N PHE A 45 -7.80 7.68 8.41
CA PHE A 45 -6.67 8.30 9.07
C PHE A 45 -7.10 9.02 10.34
N ILE A 46 -6.15 9.15 11.26
CA ILE A 46 -6.23 10.09 12.37
C ILE A 46 -5.32 11.27 12.04
N ILE A 47 -5.91 12.45 11.88
CA ILE A 47 -5.18 13.69 11.64
C ILE A 47 -5.35 14.59 12.86
N TYR A 48 -4.25 15.10 13.41
CA TYR A 48 -4.31 16.15 14.42
C TYR A 48 -4.32 17.52 13.74
N SER A 49 -5.13 18.44 14.26
CA SER A 49 -5.22 19.82 13.79
C SER A 49 -3.84 20.44 13.72
N ASN A 50 -3.48 20.85 12.51
CA ASN A 50 -2.31 21.64 12.25
C ASN A 50 -2.69 22.61 11.13
N GLU A 51 -3.09 23.82 11.50
CA GLU A 51 -3.57 24.84 10.56
C GLU A 51 -2.52 25.26 9.53
N TYR A 52 -1.23 25.04 9.82
CA TYR A 52 -0.16 25.22 8.84
C TYR A 52 -0.21 24.18 7.72
N LYS A 53 -0.75 22.99 8.01
CA LYS A 53 -0.76 21.85 7.10
C LYS A 53 -2.12 21.61 6.44
N TYR A 54 -3.21 21.83 7.16
CA TYR A 54 -4.57 21.50 6.71
C TYR A 54 -5.52 22.69 6.82
N VAL A 55 -6.51 22.72 5.93
CA VAL A 55 -7.65 23.65 5.98
C VAL A 55 -8.93 22.83 6.08
N GLU A 56 -9.79 23.12 7.07
CA GLU A 56 -11.13 22.54 7.16
C GLU A 56 -12.10 23.33 6.27
N SER A 57 -12.84 22.62 5.40
CA SER A 57 -13.86 23.21 4.53
C SER A 57 -14.92 22.17 4.15
N ASN A 58 -16.20 22.51 4.30
CA ASN A 58 -17.33 21.68 3.82
C ASN A 58 -17.25 20.18 4.19
N ASN A 59 -16.95 19.86 5.45
CA ASN A 59 -16.73 18.49 5.95
C ASN A 59 -15.48 17.79 5.41
N TYR A 60 -14.51 18.53 4.89
CA TYR A 60 -13.22 18.02 4.44
C TYR A 60 -12.06 18.68 5.17
N LEU A 61 -10.95 17.95 5.29
CA LEU A 61 -9.62 18.54 5.46
C LEU A 61 -8.90 18.52 4.11
N LEU A 62 -8.30 19.64 3.74
CA LEU A 62 -7.47 19.78 2.55
C LEU A 62 -6.01 19.94 2.98
N GLU A 63 -5.11 19.06 2.50
CA GLU A 63 -3.67 19.17 2.75
C GLU A 63 -3.04 20.19 1.79
N LYS A 64 -2.50 21.29 2.32
CA LYS A 64 -2.03 22.43 1.51
C LYS A 64 -0.92 22.08 0.52
N LYS A 65 -0.07 21.10 0.83
CA LYS A 65 1.11 20.75 0.00
C LYS A 65 0.75 19.91 -1.22
N THR A 66 -0.20 19.00 -1.06
CA THR A 66 -0.49 17.93 -2.04
C THR A 66 -1.89 18.06 -2.64
N ASN A 67 -2.72 18.98 -2.13
CA ASN A 67 -4.15 19.08 -2.38
C ASN A 67 -4.94 17.78 -2.10
N ARG A 68 -4.39 16.88 -1.27
CA ARG A 68 -5.12 15.69 -0.84
C ARG A 68 -6.33 16.11 -0.02
N LYS A 69 -7.45 15.45 -0.29
CA LYS A 69 -8.76 15.73 0.29
C LYS A 69 -9.16 14.59 1.21
N PHE A 70 -9.57 14.94 2.43
CA PHE A 70 -9.94 13.98 3.45
C PHE A 70 -11.33 14.28 3.97
N LYS A 71 -12.30 13.40 3.72
CA LYS A 71 -13.65 13.49 4.25
C LYS A 71 -13.60 13.32 5.77
N ILE A 72 -14.14 14.28 6.50
CA ILE A 72 -14.21 14.24 7.96
C ILE A 72 -15.34 13.29 8.35
N LEU A 73 -14.99 12.18 9.00
CA LEU A 73 -15.95 11.22 9.56
C LEU A 73 -16.40 11.65 10.95
N SER A 74 -15.46 12.12 11.77
CA SER A 74 -15.75 12.74 13.07
C SER A 74 -14.57 13.59 13.55
N LYS A 75 -14.82 14.48 14.52
CA LYS A 75 -13.75 15.23 15.20
C LYS A 75 -13.94 15.19 16.71
N ARG A 76 -12.83 15.17 17.45
CA ARG A 76 -12.79 15.21 18.92
C ARG A 76 -11.79 16.25 19.38
N VAL A 77 -12.14 17.05 20.37
CA VAL A 77 -11.17 17.94 21.04
C VAL A 77 -10.40 17.12 22.06
N GLN A 78 -9.07 17.13 21.98
CA GLN A 78 -8.19 16.51 22.95
C GLN A 78 -7.16 17.53 23.43
N LYS A 79 -7.31 17.97 24.68
CA LYS A 79 -6.55 19.10 25.24
C LYS A 79 -6.78 20.35 24.37
N SER A 80 -5.72 20.90 23.77
CA SER A 80 -5.73 22.06 22.88
C SER A 80 -5.64 21.72 21.39
N ARG A 81 -5.84 20.44 21.01
CA ARG A 81 -5.79 19.99 19.61
C ARG A 81 -7.12 19.35 19.21
N ILE A 82 -7.49 19.50 17.94
CA ILE A 82 -8.61 18.76 17.36
C ILE A 82 -8.03 17.50 16.72
N LYS A 83 -8.60 16.35 17.05
CA LYS A 83 -8.33 15.06 16.45
C LYS A 83 -9.43 14.76 15.45
N TYR A 84 -9.09 14.70 14.17
CA TYR A 84 -9.98 14.33 13.10
C TYR A 84 -9.83 12.85 12.78
N PHE A 85 -10.97 12.17 12.68
CA PHE A 85 -11.08 10.87 12.05
C PHE A 85 -11.57 11.14 10.64
N VAL A 86 -10.76 10.78 9.65
CA VAL A 86 -11.03 11.12 8.26
C VAL A 86 -10.88 9.92 7.36
N GLU A 87 -11.45 10.01 6.18
CA GLU A 87 -11.25 9.08 5.06
C GLU A 87 -10.65 9.88 3.90
N GLU A 88 -9.54 9.42 3.33
CA GLU A 88 -9.00 10.07 2.14
C GLU A 88 -9.92 9.83 0.94
N GLU A 89 -10.38 10.91 0.34
CA GLU A 89 -11.10 10.88 -0.92
C GLU A 89 -10.07 10.79 -2.05
N ILE A 90 -10.14 9.71 -2.80
CA ILE A 90 -9.25 9.43 -3.92
C ILE A 90 -10.08 9.66 -5.19
N ASP A 91 -9.97 10.86 -5.76
CA ASP A 91 -10.69 11.24 -6.99
C ASP A 91 -10.22 10.40 -8.20
N ILE A 92 -8.92 10.08 -8.23
CA ILE A 92 -8.29 9.28 -9.29
C ILE A 92 -7.57 8.11 -8.63
N PRO A 93 -7.90 6.85 -8.97
CA PRO A 93 -7.21 5.68 -8.45
C PRO A 93 -5.70 5.82 -8.64
N ARG A 94 -4.97 5.97 -7.54
CA ARG A 94 -3.52 6.06 -7.59
C ARG A 94 -2.94 4.65 -7.63
N LEU A 95 -2.09 4.37 -8.60
CA LEU A 95 -1.36 3.11 -8.68
C LEU A 95 -0.54 2.91 -7.40
N SER A 96 -0.60 1.72 -6.83
CA SER A 96 0.15 1.34 -5.62
C SER A 96 1.25 0.34 -5.92
N SER A 97 0.99 -0.69 -6.73
CA SER A 97 2.02 -1.67 -7.10
C SER A 97 1.64 -2.36 -8.40
N ASN A 98 2.65 -2.75 -9.18
CA ASN A 98 2.49 -3.59 -10.36
C ASN A 98 3.02 -5.00 -10.07
N TYR A 99 2.37 -6.02 -10.64
CA TYR A 99 2.70 -7.42 -10.43
C TYR A 99 2.79 -8.18 -11.75
N TRP A 100 3.82 -9.03 -11.86
CA TRP A 100 4.01 -9.97 -12.96
C TRP A 100 4.11 -11.37 -12.37
N PHE A 101 3.24 -12.27 -12.81
CA PHE A 101 3.16 -13.63 -12.31
C PHE A 101 3.98 -14.58 -13.17
N THR A 102 4.68 -15.50 -12.51
CA THR A 102 5.34 -16.63 -13.16
C THR A 102 4.81 -17.94 -12.55
N GLU A 103 5.19 -19.06 -13.17
CA GLU A 103 4.89 -20.38 -12.61
C GLU A 103 5.49 -20.54 -11.20
N ASP A 104 6.67 -19.97 -10.97
CA ASP A 104 7.42 -20.10 -9.71
C ASP A 104 7.04 -19.07 -8.64
N GLY A 105 6.55 -17.90 -9.03
CA GLY A 105 6.35 -16.80 -8.10
C GLY A 105 5.77 -15.53 -8.70
N VAL A 106 6.08 -14.42 -8.05
CA VAL A 106 5.60 -13.09 -8.44
C VAL A 106 6.70 -12.06 -8.33
N TYR A 107 6.79 -11.22 -9.35
CA TYR A 107 7.52 -9.97 -9.32
C TYR A 107 6.58 -8.85 -8.91
N ARG A 108 7.07 -7.94 -8.07
CA ARG A 108 6.33 -6.76 -7.62
C ARG A 108 7.20 -5.52 -7.75
N LYS A 109 6.72 -4.52 -8.49
CA LYS A 109 7.29 -3.17 -8.50
C LYS A 109 6.47 -2.27 -7.57
N SER A 110 7.13 -1.69 -6.57
CA SER A 110 6.48 -0.88 -5.53
C SER A 110 7.48 0.06 -4.84
N ASP A 111 7.01 1.23 -4.43
CA ASP A 111 7.71 2.17 -3.55
C ASP A 111 7.43 1.91 -2.05
N HIS A 112 6.48 1.02 -1.74
CA HIS A 112 6.08 0.67 -0.37
C HIS A 112 6.25 -0.83 -0.06
N TRP A 113 6.99 -1.13 1.01
CA TRP A 113 7.29 -2.48 1.50
C TRP A 113 7.11 -2.56 3.04
N GLY A 114 7.07 -3.77 3.58
CA GLY A 114 6.77 -4.04 4.99
C GLY A 114 5.28 -4.31 5.23
N ASN A 115 4.64 -3.53 6.10
CA ASN A 115 3.20 -3.66 6.35
C ASN A 115 2.40 -3.12 5.15
N VAL A 116 1.78 -4.03 4.38
CA VAL A 116 0.98 -3.71 3.20
C VAL A 116 -0.43 -4.24 3.40
N ARG A 117 -1.37 -3.35 3.76
CA ARG A 117 -2.70 -3.75 4.27
C ARG A 117 -2.54 -4.73 5.43
N ASP A 118 -3.07 -5.94 5.28
CA ASP A 118 -3.05 -7.00 6.27
C ASP A 118 -1.89 -7.99 6.01
N CYS A 119 -0.99 -7.68 5.08
CA CYS A 119 0.20 -8.48 4.76
C CYS A 119 1.48 -7.88 5.34
N PHE A 120 2.49 -8.73 5.51
CA PHE A 120 3.84 -8.35 5.92
C PHE A 120 4.88 -8.79 4.88
N TRP A 121 5.21 -7.90 3.95
CA TRP A 121 6.09 -8.19 2.82
C TRP A 121 7.39 -7.41 2.92
N LYS A 122 8.40 -8.05 3.48
CA LYS A 122 9.70 -7.43 3.71
C LYS A 122 10.57 -7.55 2.47
N ILE A 123 11.36 -6.51 2.19
CA ILE A 123 12.48 -6.57 1.25
C ILE A 123 13.69 -6.00 1.96
N ASN A 124 14.87 -6.61 1.77
CA ASN A 124 16.10 -6.15 2.41
C ASN A 124 16.70 -4.95 1.67
N SER A 125 15.89 -3.91 1.49
CA SER A 125 16.29 -2.63 0.90
C SER A 125 15.46 -1.52 1.52
N ILE A 126 16.11 -0.48 2.03
CA ILE A 126 15.44 0.73 2.53
C ILE A 126 15.44 1.71 1.37
N THR A 127 14.36 1.79 0.62
CA THR A 127 14.24 2.76 -0.48
C THR A 127 12.96 3.56 -0.35
N THR A 128 13.06 4.85 -0.68
CA THR A 128 11.92 5.73 -0.93
C THR A 128 11.53 5.77 -2.40
N SER A 129 12.27 5.05 -3.25
CA SER A 129 12.04 4.90 -4.68
C SER A 129 11.38 3.56 -4.97
N GLU A 130 10.64 3.50 -6.09
CA GLU A 130 10.15 2.23 -6.62
C GLU A 130 11.31 1.26 -6.83
N ILE A 131 11.14 0.04 -6.34
CA ILE A 131 12.07 -1.07 -6.56
C ILE A 131 11.28 -2.33 -6.91
N ILE A 132 11.99 -3.32 -7.43
CA ILE A 132 11.41 -4.59 -7.85
C ILE A 132 11.87 -5.69 -6.93
N GLY A 133 10.92 -6.45 -6.40
CA GLY A 133 11.19 -7.67 -5.66
C GLY A 133 10.62 -8.89 -6.37
N PHE A 134 11.24 -10.04 -6.18
CA PHE A 134 10.70 -11.35 -6.52
C PHE A 134 10.49 -12.19 -5.27
N CYS A 135 9.40 -12.95 -5.22
CA CYS A 135 9.11 -13.94 -4.19
C CYS A 135 8.49 -15.18 -4.81
N LYS A 136 8.96 -16.37 -4.43
CA LYS A 136 8.36 -17.63 -4.89
C LYS A 136 7.04 -17.88 -4.17
N TRP A 137 6.10 -18.53 -4.84
CA TRP A 137 4.81 -18.88 -4.23
C TRP A 137 4.98 -19.69 -2.93
N ILE A 138 5.94 -20.60 -2.90
CA ILE A 138 6.25 -21.47 -1.75
C ILE A 138 6.81 -20.74 -0.52
N ASP A 139 7.31 -19.52 -0.70
CA ASP A 139 7.94 -18.72 0.36
C ASP A 139 6.92 -17.84 1.10
N PHE A 140 5.71 -17.69 0.55
CA PHE A 140 4.62 -17.05 1.27
C PHE A 140 4.15 -17.92 2.46
N ARG A 141 3.77 -17.24 3.54
CA ARG A 141 3.18 -17.83 4.74
C ARG A 141 1.92 -17.06 5.11
N ILE A 142 0.96 -17.69 5.79
CA ILE A 142 -0.20 -16.98 6.34
C ILE A 142 0.27 -16.13 7.52
N TRP A 143 -0.02 -14.83 7.45
CA TRP A 143 0.19 -13.83 8.49
C TRP A 143 -1.08 -13.70 9.32
N LYS A 144 -0.96 -13.82 10.65
CA LYS A 144 -2.08 -13.78 11.60
C LYS A 144 -2.04 -12.52 12.43
#